data_AF-A0A485JJZ7-F1
#
_entry.id   AF-A0A485JJZ7-F1
#
_cell.length_a   1.000
_cell.length_b   1.000
_cell.length_c   1.000
_cell.angle_alpha   90.00
_cell.angle_beta   90.00
_cell.angle_gamma   90.00
#
_symmetry.space_group_name_H-M   'P 1'
#
loop_
_entity.id
_entity.type
_entity.pdbx_description
1 polymer ?
#
loop_
_entity_poly.entity_id
_entity_poly.type
_entity_poly.pdbx_seq_one_letter_code
_entity_poly.pdbx_strand_id
1 'polypeptide(L)'
;MQWMYSKLNTLLSVVTTVAAAYKPQLKNPELGLINNWLLHIRDIWFKHSSLLGEMPQERRLDTLCELNVMEQVYNLGHSTIMQSAWKRGQKVTIHGWAYGIHDGLLRDLDVTATNRETLEQRYRHGISNLKLKHANHK
;
A
#
# COMPACT_ATOMS: atom_id res chain seq x y z
N MET A 1 19.40 1.06 8.24
CA MET A 1 19.79 0.82 6.82
C MET A 1 20.46 -0.55 6.60
N GLN A 2 21.13 -1.16 7.58
CA GLN A 2 21.82 -2.47 7.44
C GLN A 2 20.89 -3.67 7.11
N TRP A 3 19.60 -3.61 7.46
CA TRP A 3 18.67 -4.74 7.31
C TRP A 3 18.22 -4.98 5.85
N MET A 4 18.37 -3.99 4.97
CA MET A 4 17.96 -4.06 3.56
C MET A 4 18.95 -4.83 2.67
N TYR A 5 20.20 -4.99 3.11
CA TYR A 5 21.28 -5.59 2.31
C TYR A 5 21.52 -7.09 2.58
N SER A 6 20.93 -7.67 3.64
CA SER A 6 21.28 -9.02 4.11
C SER A 6 20.54 -10.19 3.41
N LYS A 7 19.57 -9.95 2.51
CA LYS A 7 18.79 -11.03 1.87
C LYS A 7 18.66 -10.83 0.36
N LEU A 8 19.79 -10.96 -0.34
CA LEU A 8 19.91 -10.92 -1.81
C LEU A 8 19.32 -12.16 -2.53
N ASN A 9 18.13 -12.65 -2.13
CA ASN A 9 17.45 -13.65 -2.94
C ASN A 9 15.92 -13.59 -2.99
N THR A 10 15.24 -12.79 -2.15
CA THR A 10 13.75 -12.81 -2.14
C THR A 10 13.24 -11.64 -1.31
N LEU A 11 12.99 -10.44 -1.86
CA LEU A 11 12.14 -9.42 -1.21
C LEU A 11 12.11 -8.13 -2.06
N LEU A 12 11.00 -7.88 -2.74
CA LEU A 12 10.66 -6.51 -3.14
C LEU A 12 9.69 -5.97 -2.09
N SER A 13 10.24 -5.20 -1.14
CA SER A 13 9.45 -4.54 -0.10
C SER A 13 8.93 -3.21 -0.63
N VAL A 14 7.60 -3.05 -0.64
CA VAL A 14 6.98 -1.75 -0.88
C VAL A 14 6.72 -1.12 0.48
N VAL A 15 7.58 -0.17 0.86
CA VAL A 15 7.39 0.68 2.03
C VAL A 15 6.99 2.04 1.52
N THR A 16 5.82 2.55 1.93
CA THR A 16 5.43 3.93 1.64
C THR A 16 5.48 4.75 2.93
N THR A 17 6.16 5.88 2.86
CA THR A 17 6.04 6.97 3.85
C THR A 17 5.45 8.15 3.11
N VAL A 18 4.14 8.15 2.86
CA VAL A 18 3.48 9.30 2.21
C VAL A 18 2.18 9.65 2.91
N ALA A 19 2.29 9.97 4.21
CA ALA A 19 1.24 10.69 4.94
C ALA A 19 1.42 12.22 4.87
N ALA A 20 2.60 12.73 4.50
CA ALA A 20 2.88 14.16 4.57
C ALA A 20 2.26 14.98 3.41
N ALA A 21 1.99 14.38 2.25
CA ALA A 21 1.62 15.13 1.04
C ALA A 21 0.11 15.32 0.82
N TYR A 22 -0.75 14.50 1.44
CA TYR A 22 -2.20 14.61 1.28
C TYR A 22 -2.85 15.26 2.51
N LYS A 23 -2.56 16.54 2.77
CA LYS A 23 -3.48 17.37 3.55
C LYS A 23 -4.52 17.94 2.59
N PRO A 24 -5.84 17.88 2.91
CA PRO A 24 -6.88 18.47 2.06
C PRO A 24 -6.78 20.01 1.92
N GLN A 25 -5.77 20.66 2.53
CA GLN A 25 -5.53 22.10 2.45
C GLN A 25 -4.63 22.58 1.31
N LEU A 26 -4.17 21.73 0.38
CA LEU A 26 -3.58 22.25 -0.85
C LEU A 26 -4.70 22.72 -1.79
N LYS A 27 -5.23 23.92 -1.50
CA LYS A 27 -5.84 24.78 -2.50
C LYS A 27 -4.83 24.85 -3.65
N ASN A 28 -5.14 24.14 -4.73
CA ASN A 28 -4.29 24.02 -5.92
C ASN A 28 -3.84 25.43 -6.37
N PRO A 29 -2.54 25.64 -6.60
CA PRO A 29 -2.18 25.91 -8.00
C PRO A 29 -0.80 25.34 -8.40
N GLU A 30 -0.76 24.62 -9.52
CA GLU A 30 0.44 24.43 -10.36
C GLU A 30 1.69 23.76 -9.74
N LEU A 31 1.55 22.56 -9.14
CA LEU A 31 2.70 21.76 -8.67
C LEU A 31 3.39 20.89 -9.75
N GLY A 32 3.12 21.12 -11.05
CA GLY A 32 3.81 20.42 -12.15
C GLY A 32 3.72 18.89 -12.09
N LEU A 33 4.84 18.17 -12.30
CA LEU A 33 4.93 16.70 -12.33
C LEU A 33 4.45 16.00 -11.04
N ILE A 34 4.48 16.68 -9.89
CA ILE A 34 3.97 16.15 -8.62
C ILE A 34 2.46 15.92 -8.69
N ASN A 35 1.72 16.73 -9.47
CA ASN A 35 0.28 16.51 -9.64
C ASN A 35 -0.01 15.14 -10.26
N ASN A 36 0.81 14.66 -11.21
CA ASN A 36 0.61 13.33 -11.80
C ASN A 36 0.81 12.21 -10.78
N TRP A 37 1.76 12.36 -9.86
CA TRP A 37 1.93 11.43 -8.75
C TRP A 37 0.77 11.49 -7.74
N LEU A 38 0.25 12.69 -7.47
CA LEU A 38 -0.91 12.88 -6.60
C LEU A 38 -2.21 12.36 -7.22
N LEU A 39 -2.32 12.32 -8.56
CA LEU A 39 -3.46 11.72 -9.25
C LEU A 39 -3.61 10.24 -8.90
N HIS A 40 -2.52 9.47 -8.86
CA HIS A 40 -2.59 8.06 -8.45
C HIS A 40 -3.09 7.86 -7.02
N ILE A 41 -2.65 8.71 -6.08
CA ILE A 41 -3.16 8.68 -4.69
C ILE A 41 -4.64 9.05 -4.66
N ARG A 42 -5.06 10.04 -5.47
CA ARG A 42 -6.45 10.45 -5.59
C ARG A 42 -7.33 9.34 -6.18
N ASP A 43 -6.83 8.58 -7.15
CA ASP A 43 -7.56 7.45 -7.73
C ASP A 43 -7.78 6.34 -6.69
N ILE A 44 -6.78 6.08 -5.84
CA ILE A 44 -6.91 5.15 -4.70
C ILE A 44 -7.95 5.66 -3.70
N TRP A 45 -7.92 6.97 -3.39
CA TRP A 45 -8.93 7.59 -2.53
C TRP A 45 -10.34 7.40 -3.09
N PHE A 46 -10.55 7.65 -4.39
CA PHE A 46 -11.86 7.48 -5.02
C PHE A 46 -12.30 6.01 -5.02
N LYS A 47 -11.40 5.09 -5.38
CA LYS A 47 -11.63 3.64 -5.38
C LYS A 47 -12.10 3.13 -4.01
N HIS A 48 -11.55 3.68 -2.93
CA HIS A 48 -11.87 3.28 -1.55
C HIS A 48 -12.70 4.31 -0.78
N SER A 49 -13.37 5.23 -1.48
CA SER A 49 -14.10 6.35 -0.87
C SER A 49 -15.22 5.90 0.06
N SER A 50 -15.91 4.79 -0.24
CA SER A 50 -16.90 4.18 0.65
C SER A 50 -16.29 3.73 1.98
N LEU A 51 -15.15 3.03 1.94
CA LEU A 51 -14.42 2.60 3.13
C LEU A 51 -13.94 3.80 3.95
N LEU A 52 -13.34 4.81 3.29
CA LEU A 52 -12.82 6.03 3.94
C LEU A 52 -13.95 6.93 4.47
N GLY A 53 -15.13 6.89 3.87
CA GLY A 53 -16.30 7.65 4.31
C GLY A 53 -16.83 7.20 5.66
N GLU A 54 -16.72 5.90 5.97
CA GLU A 54 -17.25 5.28 7.20
C GLU A 54 -16.37 5.50 8.44
N MET A 55 -15.15 6.03 8.28
CA MET A 55 -14.19 6.24 9.37
C MET A 55 -14.04 7.72 9.77
N PRO A 56 -13.59 8.00 11.02
CA PRO A 56 -13.23 9.34 11.48
C PRO A 56 -12.17 10.00 10.59
N GLN A 57 -12.29 11.31 10.38
CA GLN A 57 -11.40 12.08 9.51
C GLN A 57 -9.92 11.90 9.85
N GLU A 58 -9.60 11.79 11.14
CA GLU A 58 -8.26 11.68 11.68
C GLU A 58 -7.55 10.39 11.25
N ARG A 59 -8.33 9.32 10.99
CA ARG A 59 -7.79 8.02 10.54
C ARG A 59 -7.69 7.89 9.03
N ARG A 60 -8.40 8.72 8.25
CA ARG A 60 -8.46 8.59 6.79
C ARG A 60 -7.09 8.66 6.12
N LEU A 61 -6.20 9.51 6.62
CA LEU A 61 -4.86 9.65 6.04
C LEU A 61 -3.98 8.44 6.30
N ASP A 62 -3.99 7.92 7.53
CA ASP A 62 -3.26 6.70 7.88
C ASP A 62 -3.78 5.52 7.08
N THR A 63 -5.11 5.36 6.99
CA THR A 63 -5.72 4.28 6.20
C THR A 63 -5.47 4.45 4.71
N LEU A 64 -5.44 5.68 4.17
CA LEU A 64 -5.06 5.93 2.78
C LEU A 64 -3.61 5.49 2.51
N CYS A 65 -2.70 5.69 3.46
CA CYS A 65 -1.32 5.22 3.35
C CYS A 65 -1.26 3.70 3.30
N GLU A 66 -1.99 3.01 4.19
CA GLU A 66 -2.09 1.54 4.20
C GLU A 66 -2.66 1.04 2.87
N LEU A 67 -3.76 1.63 2.38
CA LEU A 67 -4.36 1.32 1.08
C LEU A 67 -3.38 1.53 -0.07
N ASN A 68 -2.63 2.62 -0.06
CA ASN A 68 -1.64 2.89 -1.09
C ASN A 68 -0.58 1.79 -1.17
N VAL A 69 -0.04 1.32 -0.03
CA VAL A 69 0.89 0.18 -0.04
C VAL A 69 0.24 -1.06 -0.65
N MET A 70 -0.97 -1.41 -0.21
CA MET A 70 -1.69 -2.59 -0.71
C MET A 70 -1.91 -2.53 -2.23
N GLU A 71 -2.32 -1.38 -2.76
CA GLU A 71 -2.51 -1.15 -4.20
C GLU A 71 -1.20 -1.25 -4.97
N GLN A 72 -0.11 -0.71 -4.43
CA GLN A 72 1.19 -0.76 -5.10
C GLN A 72 1.77 -2.18 -5.10
N VAL A 73 1.56 -2.96 -4.03
CA VAL A 73 1.87 -4.40 -4.01
C VAL A 73 1.07 -5.14 -5.07
N TYR A 74 -0.23 -4.85 -5.18
CA TYR A 74 -1.11 -5.44 -6.19
C TYR A 74 -0.68 -5.11 -7.62
N ASN A 75 -0.40 -3.83 -7.89
CA ASN A 75 0.08 -3.35 -9.19
C ASN A 75 1.44 -3.95 -9.57
N LEU A 76 2.37 -4.02 -8.61
CA LEU A 76 3.67 -4.63 -8.80
C LEU A 76 3.53 -6.12 -9.14
N GLY A 77 2.69 -6.86 -8.41
CA GLY A 77 2.39 -8.26 -8.70
C GLY A 77 1.79 -8.46 -10.09
N HIS A 78 1.03 -7.49 -10.61
CA HIS A 78 0.47 -7.50 -11.97
C HIS A 78 1.45 -7.06 -13.07
N SER A 79 2.62 -6.52 -12.72
CA SER A 79 3.62 -6.12 -13.72
C SER A 79 4.09 -7.31 -14.55
N THR A 80 4.42 -7.05 -15.82
CA THR A 80 4.94 -8.08 -16.75
C THR A 80 6.19 -8.75 -16.20
N ILE A 81 7.03 -8.00 -15.48
CA ILE A 81 8.26 -8.48 -14.85
C ILE A 81 7.94 -9.53 -13.78
N MET A 82 7.03 -9.20 -12.85
CA MET A 82 6.64 -10.11 -11.77
C MET A 82 5.89 -11.33 -12.27
N GLN A 83 4.93 -11.14 -13.17
CA GLN A 83 4.20 -12.24 -13.80
C GLN A 83 5.15 -13.20 -14.52
N SER A 84 6.13 -12.66 -15.26
CA SER A 84 7.14 -13.49 -15.92
C SER A 84 8.05 -14.19 -14.93
N ALA A 85 8.37 -13.58 -13.79
CA ALA A 85 9.20 -14.16 -12.73
C ALA A 85 8.52 -15.37 -12.08
N TRP A 86 7.26 -15.22 -11.68
CA TRP A 86 6.49 -16.33 -11.14
C TRP A 86 6.23 -17.43 -12.17
N LYS A 87 5.95 -17.06 -13.42
CA LYS A 87 5.72 -18.04 -14.50
C LYS A 87 6.94 -18.90 -14.80
N ARG A 88 8.17 -18.36 -14.71
CA ARG A 88 9.42 -19.13 -14.86
C ARG A 88 9.86 -19.86 -13.60
N GLY A 89 9.04 -19.88 -12.55
CA GLY A 89 9.34 -20.55 -11.28
C GLY A 89 10.35 -19.83 -10.39
N GLN A 90 10.66 -18.55 -10.67
CA GLN A 90 11.54 -17.78 -9.81
C GLN A 90 10.86 -17.51 -8.46
N LYS A 91 11.53 -17.86 -7.37
CA LYS A 91 11.05 -17.63 -6.01
C LYS A 91 11.21 -16.15 -5.64
N VAL A 92 10.17 -15.36 -5.91
CA VAL A 92 10.10 -13.93 -5.55
C VAL A 92 8.89 -13.70 -4.67
N THR A 93 9.07 -12.95 -3.59
CA THR A 93 8.00 -12.56 -2.66
C THR A 93 7.89 -11.05 -2.61
N ILE A 94 6.67 -10.55 -2.65
CA ILE A 94 6.32 -9.14 -2.47
C ILE A 94 5.73 -8.97 -1.09
N HIS A 95 6.17 -7.96 -0.36
CA HIS A 95 5.64 -7.62 0.97
C HIS A 95 5.16 -6.17 0.99
N GLY A 96 4.06 -5.93 1.70
CA GLY A 96 3.49 -4.59 1.91
C GLY A 96 3.55 -4.22 3.37
N TRP A 97 4.40 -3.26 3.72
CA TRP A 97 4.56 -2.79 5.09
C TRP A 97 4.27 -1.29 5.18
N ALA A 98 3.62 -0.88 6.26
CA ALA A 98 3.43 0.53 6.62
C ALA A 98 4.28 0.86 7.84
N TYR A 99 4.88 2.06 7.85
CA TYR A 99 5.66 2.55 8.99
C TYR A 99 4.95 3.74 9.63
N GLY A 100 4.61 3.62 10.91
CA GLY A 100 4.03 4.73 11.67
C GLY A 100 5.11 5.72 12.08
N ILE A 101 5.01 6.97 11.64
CA ILE A 101 5.97 8.01 12.04
C ILE A 101 5.78 8.40 13.52
N HIS A 102 4.53 8.30 14.01
CA HIS A 102 4.17 8.70 15.37
C HIS A 102 4.65 7.72 16.45
N ASP A 103 4.67 6.42 16.14
CA ASP A 103 5.01 5.35 17.09
C ASP A 103 6.30 4.60 16.71
N GLY A 104 6.84 4.82 15.51
CA GLY A 104 8.02 4.15 14.99
C GLY A 104 7.82 2.67 14.67
N LEU A 105 6.57 2.20 14.58
CA LEU A 105 6.26 0.79 14.42
C LEU A 105 6.08 0.42 12.95
N LEU A 106 6.74 -0.66 12.53
CA LEU A 106 6.49 -1.32 11.25
C LEU A 106 5.29 -2.26 11.38
N ARG A 107 4.34 -2.13 10.47
CA ARG A 107 3.10 -2.92 10.45
C ARG A 107 3.05 -3.73 9.16
N ASP A 108 2.89 -5.04 9.31
CA ASP A 108 2.57 -5.90 8.18
C ASP A 108 1.09 -5.72 7.80
N LEU A 109 0.83 -5.45 6.52
CA LEU A 109 -0.51 -5.23 5.98
C LEU A 109 -1.17 -6.53 5.50
N ASP A 110 -0.51 -7.67 5.68
CA ASP A 110 -0.98 -9.01 5.32
C ASP A 110 -1.33 -9.17 3.82
N VAL A 111 -0.58 -8.45 2.98
CA VAL A 111 -0.67 -8.51 1.51
C VAL A 111 0.53 -9.24 0.88
N THR A 112 1.23 -10.06 1.67
CA THR A 112 2.42 -10.78 1.22
C THR A 112 2.07 -11.80 0.11
N ALA A 113 2.71 -11.70 -1.05
CA ALA A 113 2.42 -12.52 -2.22
C ALA A 113 3.66 -13.25 -2.77
N THR A 114 3.53 -14.54 -3.05
CA THR A 114 4.61 -15.40 -3.58
C THR A 114 4.34 -15.89 -5.01
N ASN A 115 3.12 -15.71 -5.51
CA ASN A 115 2.64 -16.08 -6.84
C ASN A 115 1.34 -15.30 -7.13
N ARG A 116 0.75 -15.53 -8.31
CA ARG A 116 -0.47 -14.84 -8.74
C ARG A 116 -1.68 -15.17 -7.86
N GLU A 117 -1.80 -16.42 -7.42
CA GLU A 117 -2.94 -16.89 -6.63
C GLU A 117 -2.93 -16.24 -5.24
N THR A 118 -1.77 -16.25 -4.58
CA THR A 118 -1.57 -15.62 -3.28
C THR A 118 -1.71 -14.10 -3.35
N LEU A 119 -1.30 -13.46 -4.46
CA LEU A 119 -1.51 -12.02 -4.67
C LEU A 119 -2.99 -11.64 -4.57
N GLU A 120 -3.84 -12.33 -5.32
CA GLU A 120 -5.29 -12.08 -5.33
C GLU A 120 -5.92 -12.34 -3.95
N GLN A 121 -5.57 -13.47 -3.34
CA GLN A 121 -6.10 -13.88 -2.04
C GLN A 121 -5.71 -12.89 -0.94
N ARG A 122 -4.42 -12.53 -0.88
CA ARG A 122 -3.86 -11.68 0.17
C ARG A 122 -4.27 -10.23 0.01
N TYR A 123 -4.36 -9.72 -1.21
CA TYR A 123 -4.91 -8.38 -1.45
C TYR A 123 -6.37 -8.27 -0.96
N ARG A 124 -7.24 -9.22 -1.34
CA ARG A 124 -8.64 -9.22 -0.85
C ARG A 124 -8.73 -9.35 0.66
N HIS A 125 -7.89 -10.21 1.24
CA HIS A 125 -7.81 -10.40 2.69
C HIS A 125 -7.36 -9.13 3.42
N GLY A 126 -6.28 -8.48 2.96
CA GLY A 126 -5.77 -7.23 3.52
C GLY A 126 -6.81 -6.11 3.50
N ILE A 127 -7.51 -5.93 2.37
CA ILE A 127 -8.61 -4.95 2.26
C ILE A 127 -9.76 -5.27 3.23
N SER A 128 -10.11 -6.54 3.40
CA SER A 128 -11.16 -6.96 4.34
C SER A 128 -10.76 -6.72 5.79
N ASN A 129 -9.53 -7.08 6.18
CA ASN A 129 -9.00 -6.83 7.52
C ASN A 129 -8.94 -5.35 7.85
N LEU A 130 -8.60 -4.52 6.87
CA LEU A 130 -8.59 -3.07 7.03
C LEU A 130 -9.98 -2.53 7.39
N LYS A 131 -11.04 -3.04 6.75
CA LYS A 131 -12.43 -2.70 7.10
C LYS A 131 -12.77 -3.11 8.53
N LEU A 132 -12.41 -4.34 8.92
CA LEU A 132 -12.73 -4.89 10.25
C LEU A 132 -11.98 -4.17 11.38
N LYS A 133 -10.67 -3.93 11.20
CA LYS A 133 -9.82 -3.23 12.18
C LYS A 133 -10.41 -1.87 12.55
N HIS A 134 -10.97 -1.15 11.58
CA HIS A 134 -11.51 0.19 11.80
C HIS A 134 -12.96 0.19 12.27
N ALA A 135 -13.77 -0.84 11.96
CA ALA A 135 -15.09 -1.02 12.54
C ALA A 135 -15.06 -1.25 14.05
N ASN A 136 -14.02 -1.95 14.55
CA ASN A 136 -13.88 -2.31 15.97
C ASN A 136 -13.26 -1.22 16.86
N HIS A 137 -12.87 -0.08 16.28
CA HIS A 137 -12.30 1.06 17.01
C HIS A 137 -13.20 2.32 16.95
N LYS A 138 -14.51 2.13 16.72
CA LYS A 138 -15.54 3.15 17.01
C LYS A 138 -15.79 3.23 18.51
#